data_AF-A0A538PQF2-F1
#
_entry.id   AF-A0A538PQF2-F1
#
_cell.length_a   1.000
_cell.length_b   1.000
_cell.length_c   1.000
_cell.angle_alpha   90.00
_cell.angle_beta   90.00
_cell.angle_gamma   90.00
#
_symmetry.space_group_name_H-M   'P 1'
#
loop_
_entity.id
_entity.type
_entity.pdbx_description
1 polymer ?
#
loop_
_entity_poly.entity_id
_entity_poly.type
_entity_poly.pdbx_seq_one_letter_code
_entity_poly.pdbx_strand_id
1 'polypeptide(L)'
;MRLAWLLVVAACHHGAPPSATPTCAAAADHVRGLLGPDAPRAPRIREVFAVRCESDGWDADARQCVVATTSLRNPRHCKAMLTTEQRAALDRELAAVAATPVAVRVPPVCRDYRAMIDKLDACPGLPEGARGALEVKYRELTQGWLRGTYDARTFEMQCRAMIDGLRQATAARCGW
;
A
#
# COMPACT_ATOMS: atom_id res chain seq x y z
N MET A 1 70.39 31.17 -19.88
CA MET A 1 69.41 31.55 -18.84
C MET A 1 68.08 30.90 -19.18
N ARG A 2 67.69 29.84 -18.46
CA ARG A 2 66.42 29.12 -18.64
C ARG A 2 65.57 29.40 -17.39
N LEU A 3 64.52 30.21 -17.52
CA LEU A 3 63.52 30.41 -16.48
C LEU A 3 62.47 29.30 -16.58
N ALA A 4 62.46 28.41 -15.58
CA ALA A 4 61.41 27.44 -15.37
C ALA A 4 60.22 28.13 -14.68
N TRP A 5 59.07 28.17 -15.36
CA TRP A 5 57.81 28.63 -14.80
C TRP A 5 57.09 27.46 -14.11
N LEU A 6 56.95 27.55 -12.78
CA LEU A 6 56.11 26.68 -11.96
C LEU A 6 54.66 27.18 -12.01
N LEU A 7 53.81 26.46 -12.75
CA LEU A 7 52.36 26.64 -12.75
C LEU A 7 51.77 25.87 -11.54
N VAL A 8 51.40 26.61 -10.50
CA VAL A 8 50.62 26.09 -9.37
C VAL A 8 49.14 26.06 -9.80
N VAL A 9 48.65 24.87 -10.14
CA VAL A 9 47.22 24.65 -10.37
C VAL A 9 46.54 24.50 -9.00
N ALA A 10 45.96 25.59 -8.49
CA ALA A 10 45.09 25.55 -7.33
C ALA A 10 43.77 24.85 -7.71
N ALA A 11 43.74 23.53 -7.56
CA ALA A 11 42.52 22.75 -7.70
C ALA A 11 41.58 23.04 -6.52
N CYS A 12 40.70 24.03 -6.69
CA CYS A 12 39.55 24.24 -5.80
C CYS A 12 38.70 22.96 -5.80
N HIS A 13 38.94 22.08 -4.83
CA HIS A 13 38.04 20.97 -4.52
C HIS A 13 36.73 21.58 -4.03
N HIS A 14 35.81 21.83 -4.96
CA HIS A 14 34.41 22.08 -4.64
C HIS A 14 33.88 20.78 -4.03
N GLY A 15 34.07 20.65 -2.72
CA GLY A 15 33.52 19.54 -1.95
C GLY A 15 32.03 19.51 -2.19
N ALA A 16 31.52 18.39 -2.70
CA ALA A 16 30.09 18.20 -2.86
C ALA A 16 29.41 18.46 -1.51
N PRO A 17 28.29 19.20 -1.47
CA PRO A 17 27.56 19.43 -0.23
C PRO A 17 27.23 18.07 0.42
N PRO A 18 27.32 17.96 1.75
CA PRO A 18 27.00 16.72 2.44
C PRO A 18 25.57 16.31 2.08
N SER A 19 25.40 15.07 1.63
CA SER A 19 24.07 14.52 1.32
C SER A 19 23.18 14.64 2.56
N ALA A 20 22.04 15.32 2.40
CA ALA A 20 21.09 15.48 3.49
C ALA A 20 20.62 14.11 4.00
N THR A 21 20.60 13.93 5.32
CA THR A 21 20.12 12.71 5.96
C THR A 21 18.66 12.45 5.58
N PRO A 22 18.30 11.23 5.16
CA PRO A 22 16.92 10.90 4.84
C PRO A 22 16.00 11.04 6.05
N THR A 23 14.81 11.58 5.83
CA THR A 23 13.74 11.64 6.82
C THR A 23 13.00 10.31 6.91
N CYS A 24 12.23 10.10 7.99
CA CYS A 24 11.37 8.92 8.10
C CYS A 24 10.32 8.85 6.98
N ALA A 25 9.74 10.00 6.60
CA ALA A 25 8.84 10.09 5.46
C ALA A 25 9.51 9.61 4.16
N ALA A 26 10.74 10.08 3.88
CA ALA A 26 11.49 9.67 2.68
C ALA A 26 11.79 8.16 2.67
N ALA A 27 12.21 7.60 3.82
CA ALA A 27 12.43 6.15 3.96
C ALA A 27 11.14 5.35 3.72
N ALA A 28 10.02 5.81 4.27
CA ALA A 28 8.72 5.16 4.12
C ALA A 28 8.16 5.23 2.68
N ASP A 29 8.31 6.40 2.02
CA ASP A 29 7.93 6.59 0.61
C ASP A 29 8.80 5.75 -0.32
N HIS A 30 10.08 5.59 -0.01
CA HIS A 30 10.97 4.70 -0.75
C HIS A 30 10.52 3.23 -0.67
N VAL A 31 10.22 2.73 0.53
CA VAL A 31 9.69 1.37 0.73
C VAL A 31 8.39 1.17 -0.05
N ARG A 32 7.50 2.17 -0.04
CA ARG A 32 6.29 2.16 -0.87
C ARG A 32 6.62 2.01 -2.36
N GLY A 33 7.60 2.77 -2.85
CA GLY A 33 8.07 2.70 -4.23
C GLY A 33 8.55 1.31 -4.63
N LEU A 34 9.26 0.60 -3.73
CA LEU A 34 9.75 -0.76 -3.96
C LEU A 34 8.64 -1.82 -4.07
N LEU A 35 7.43 -1.55 -3.55
CA LEU A 35 6.29 -2.46 -3.64
C LEU A 35 5.55 -2.35 -4.99
N GLY A 36 5.76 -1.26 -5.72
CA GLY A 36 5.03 -0.91 -6.93
C GLY A 36 3.73 -0.13 -6.65
N PRO A 37 3.25 0.67 -7.64
CA PRO A 37 2.09 1.54 -7.48
C PRO A 37 0.79 0.78 -7.23
N ASP A 38 0.69 -0.44 -7.76
CA ASP A 38 -0.52 -1.27 -7.76
C ASP A 38 -0.61 -2.19 -6.54
N ALA A 39 0.39 -2.19 -5.66
CA ALA A 39 0.39 -3.03 -4.48
C ALA A 39 -0.64 -2.50 -3.46
N PRO A 40 -1.76 -3.19 -3.22
CA PRO A 40 -2.86 -2.67 -2.39
C PRO A 40 -2.47 -2.46 -0.92
N ARG A 41 -1.37 -3.09 -0.47
CA ARG A 41 -0.83 -2.94 0.89
C ARG A 41 0.18 -1.81 1.02
N ALA A 42 0.65 -1.23 -0.09
CA ALA A 42 1.75 -0.26 -0.08
C ALA A 42 1.46 1.00 0.75
N PRO A 43 0.25 1.61 0.72
CA PRO A 43 -0.04 2.76 1.58
C PRO A 43 0.07 2.43 3.07
N ARG A 44 -0.39 1.25 3.48
CA ARG A 44 -0.39 0.82 4.88
C ARG A 44 1.00 0.39 5.36
N ILE A 45 1.79 -0.24 4.48
CA ILE A 45 3.20 -0.55 4.76
C ILE A 45 4.01 0.75 4.91
N ARG A 46 3.79 1.74 4.02
CA ARG A 46 4.38 3.08 4.13
C ARG A 46 4.05 3.72 5.47
N GLU A 47 2.79 3.68 5.88
CA GLU A 47 2.34 4.19 7.18
C GLU A 47 3.06 3.50 8.35
N VAL A 48 3.13 2.17 8.37
CA VAL A 48 3.88 1.42 9.39
C VAL A 48 5.35 1.87 9.44
N PHE A 49 6.03 1.97 8.29
CA PHE A 49 7.43 2.40 8.26
C PHE A 49 7.62 3.84 8.77
N ALA A 50 6.74 4.76 8.41
CA ALA A 50 6.82 6.15 8.88
C ALA A 50 6.64 6.21 10.40
N VAL A 51 5.57 5.58 10.92
CA VAL A 51 5.27 5.55 12.36
C VAL A 51 6.39 4.89 13.15
N ARG A 52 6.85 3.70 12.75
CA ARG A 52 7.94 3.01 13.47
C ARG A 52 9.22 3.82 13.45
N CYS A 53 9.59 4.39 12.30
CA CYS A 53 10.81 5.17 12.19
C CYS A 53 10.81 6.38 13.14
N GLU A 54 9.67 7.07 13.24
CA GLU A 54 9.51 8.24 14.10
C GLU A 54 9.40 7.84 15.58
N SER A 55 8.55 6.88 15.92
CA SER A 55 8.31 6.46 17.31
C SER A 55 9.52 5.80 17.94
N ASP A 56 10.28 5.05 17.15
CA ASP A 56 11.42 4.28 17.63
C ASP A 56 12.73 5.04 17.53
N GLY A 57 12.72 6.22 16.90
CA GLY A 57 13.91 7.03 16.69
C GLY A 57 14.98 6.28 15.90
N TRP A 58 14.65 5.74 14.72
CA TRP A 58 15.64 5.03 13.91
C TRP A 58 16.85 5.93 13.61
N ASP A 59 18.05 5.37 13.67
CA ASP A 59 19.26 6.13 13.39
C ASP A 59 19.35 6.55 11.91
N ALA A 60 20.16 7.58 11.65
CA ALA A 60 20.42 8.09 10.31
C ALA A 60 20.90 6.99 9.36
N ASP A 61 21.76 6.10 9.83
CA ASP A 61 22.33 5.02 9.01
C ASP A 61 21.28 3.96 8.65
N ALA A 62 20.35 3.65 9.56
CA ALA A 62 19.24 2.75 9.27
C ALA A 62 18.31 3.34 8.19
N ARG A 63 17.98 4.64 8.30
CA ARG A 63 17.18 5.34 7.27
C ARG A 63 17.93 5.41 5.93
N GLN A 64 19.23 5.68 5.96
CA GLN A 64 20.08 5.70 4.76
C GLN A 64 20.12 4.34 4.08
N CYS A 65 20.26 3.25 4.84
CA CYS A 65 20.20 1.90 4.31
C CYS A 65 18.86 1.62 3.62
N VAL A 66 17.74 2.03 4.24
CA VAL A 66 16.40 1.83 3.67
C VAL A 66 16.27 2.56 2.33
N VAL A 67 16.66 3.83 2.22
CA VAL A 67 16.57 4.56 0.94
C VAL A 67 17.59 4.09 -0.10
N ALA A 68 18.70 3.49 0.32
CA ALA A 68 19.69 2.91 -0.59
C ALA A 68 19.29 1.52 -1.11
N THR A 69 18.31 0.87 -0.48
CA THR A 69 17.84 -0.47 -0.89
C THR A 69 17.12 -0.41 -2.23
N THR A 70 17.52 -1.24 -3.19
CA THR A 70 16.86 -1.32 -4.50
C THR A 70 15.80 -2.43 -4.59
N SER A 71 15.67 -3.26 -3.55
CA SER A 71 14.78 -4.41 -3.55
C SER A 71 14.43 -4.90 -2.15
N LEU A 72 13.17 -5.27 -1.94
CA LEU A 72 12.69 -5.88 -0.69
C LEU A 72 12.97 -7.39 -0.61
N ARG A 73 13.72 -7.97 -1.55
CA ARG A 73 14.06 -9.42 -1.53
C ARG A 73 14.99 -9.80 -0.37
N ASN A 74 15.83 -8.87 0.09
CA ASN A 74 16.71 -9.09 1.24
C ASN A 74 16.55 -7.97 2.28
N PRO A 75 15.39 -7.90 2.97
CA PRO A 75 15.10 -6.81 3.91
C PRO A 75 15.93 -6.92 5.19
N ARG A 76 16.63 -8.04 5.38
CA ARG A 76 17.37 -8.35 6.62
C ARG A 76 18.54 -7.39 6.84
N HIS A 77 19.15 -6.86 5.78
CA HIS A 77 20.34 -6.01 5.90
C HIS A 77 20.04 -4.72 6.67
N CYS A 78 19.14 -3.88 6.18
CA CYS A 78 18.80 -2.62 6.87
C CYS A 78 18.10 -2.88 8.21
N LYS A 79 17.29 -3.93 8.27
CA LYS A 79 16.62 -4.31 9.51
C LYS A 79 17.62 -4.75 10.60
N ALA A 80 18.78 -5.29 10.25
CA ALA A 80 19.82 -5.65 11.22
C ALA A 80 20.40 -4.44 11.97
N MET A 81 20.26 -3.23 11.42
CA MET A 81 20.68 -1.97 12.04
C MET A 81 19.72 -1.48 13.12
N LEU A 82 18.51 -2.04 13.19
CA LEU A 82 17.53 -1.73 14.22
C LEU A 82 17.80 -2.55 15.48
N THR A 83 17.40 -2.02 16.66
CA THR A 83 17.43 -2.80 17.90
C THR A 83 16.48 -4.00 17.82
N THR A 84 16.63 -4.96 18.74
CA THR A 84 15.76 -6.14 18.79
C THR A 84 14.29 -5.77 18.98
N GLU A 85 14.02 -4.78 19.83
CA GLU A 85 12.68 -4.28 20.14
C GLU A 85 12.06 -3.61 18.91
N GLN A 86 12.83 -2.75 18.23
CA GLN A 86 12.42 -2.07 17.00
C GLN A 86 12.09 -3.07 15.89
N ARG A 87 12.96 -4.07 15.69
CA ARG A 87 12.72 -5.15 14.71
C ARG A 87 11.44 -5.91 15.01
N ALA A 88 11.24 -6.32 16.26
CA ALA A 88 10.07 -7.10 16.66
C ALA A 88 8.78 -6.30 16.50
N ALA A 89 8.80 -5.00 16.80
CA ALA A 89 7.64 -4.15 16.63
C ALA A 89 7.30 -3.92 15.14
N LEU A 90 8.31 -3.65 14.30
CA LEU A 90 8.14 -3.55 12.85
C LEU A 90 7.56 -4.83 12.28
N ASP A 91 8.09 -6.00 12.66
CA ASP A 91 7.58 -7.31 12.18
C ASP A 91 6.13 -7.56 12.56
N ARG A 92 5.77 -7.28 13.81
CA ARG A 92 4.41 -7.47 14.30
C ARG A 92 3.41 -6.62 13.52
N GLU A 93 3.73 -5.37 13.26
CA GLU A 93 2.85 -4.47 12.51
C GLU A 93 2.76 -4.85 11.03
N LEU A 94 3.88 -5.23 10.40
CA LEU A 94 3.88 -5.74 9.03
C LEU A 94 3.09 -7.06 8.92
N ALA A 95 3.19 -7.94 9.91
CA ALA A 95 2.39 -9.16 9.99
C ALA A 95 0.90 -8.84 10.12
N ALA A 96 0.52 -7.82 10.90
CA ALA A 96 -0.87 -7.37 11.00
C ALA A 96 -1.41 -6.80 9.66
N VAL A 97 -0.59 -6.04 8.93
CA VAL A 97 -0.94 -5.58 7.57
C VAL A 97 -1.11 -6.78 6.62
N ALA A 98 -0.24 -7.78 6.73
CA ALA A 98 -0.35 -9.02 5.94
C ALA A 98 -1.59 -9.84 6.29
N ALA A 99 -1.96 -9.90 7.57
CA ALA A 99 -3.11 -10.65 8.08
C ALA A 99 -4.45 -9.93 7.87
N THR A 100 -4.45 -8.65 7.49
CA THR A 100 -5.70 -7.88 7.30
C THR A 100 -6.61 -8.57 6.26
N PRO A 101 -7.82 -9.03 6.66
CA PRO A 101 -8.75 -9.68 5.75
C PRO A 101 -9.10 -8.76 4.57
N VAL A 102 -9.35 -9.34 3.38
CA VAL A 102 -9.82 -8.58 2.21
C VAL A 102 -11.07 -7.77 2.56
N ALA A 103 -11.99 -8.34 3.35
CA ALA A 103 -13.23 -7.69 3.76
C ALA A 103 -13.01 -6.34 4.49
N VAL A 104 -11.92 -6.21 5.26
CA VAL A 104 -11.58 -4.96 5.97
C VAL A 104 -10.96 -3.93 5.02
N ARG A 105 -10.41 -4.37 3.89
CA ARG A 105 -9.75 -3.52 2.88
C ARG A 105 -10.71 -2.90 1.86
N VAL A 106 -11.96 -3.32 1.87
CA VAL A 106 -13.00 -2.86 0.93
C VAL A 106 -13.77 -1.68 1.57
N PRO A 107 -14.04 -0.59 0.84
CA PRO A 107 -14.79 0.56 1.38
C PRO A 107 -16.17 0.16 1.92
N PRO A 108 -16.72 0.90 2.90
CA PRO A 108 -18.00 0.56 3.53
C PRO A 108 -19.14 0.29 2.54
N VAL A 109 -19.30 1.15 1.52
CA VAL A 109 -20.35 0.96 0.49
C VAL A 109 -20.22 -0.35 -0.27
N CYS A 110 -19.00 -0.83 -0.51
CA CYS A 110 -18.78 -2.11 -1.17
C CYS A 110 -19.04 -3.30 -0.24
N ARG A 111 -18.88 -3.11 1.08
CA ARG A 111 -19.33 -4.10 2.07
C ARG A 111 -20.86 -4.17 2.11
N ASP A 112 -21.54 -3.03 1.96
CA ASP A 112 -23.00 -3.01 1.85
C ASP A 112 -23.48 -3.73 0.58
N TYR A 113 -22.74 -3.60 -0.53
CA TYR A 113 -23.01 -4.35 -1.75
C TYR A 113 -22.86 -5.86 -1.53
N ARG A 114 -21.81 -6.30 -0.81
CA ARG A 114 -21.67 -7.71 -0.43
C ARG A 114 -22.84 -8.20 0.42
N ALA A 115 -23.20 -7.45 1.45
CA ALA A 115 -24.32 -7.79 2.32
C ALA A 115 -25.64 -7.90 1.55
N MET A 116 -25.83 -7.06 0.51
CA MET A 116 -26.97 -7.16 -0.39
C MET A 116 -26.96 -8.45 -1.21
N ILE A 117 -25.81 -8.86 -1.74
CA ILE A 117 -25.66 -10.16 -2.44
C ILE A 117 -26.00 -11.31 -1.50
N ASP A 118 -25.47 -11.29 -0.27
CA ASP A 118 -25.73 -12.33 0.73
C ASP A 118 -27.24 -12.37 1.08
N LYS A 119 -27.90 -11.21 1.20
CA LYS A 119 -29.36 -11.12 1.39
C LYS A 119 -30.13 -11.72 0.21
N LEU A 120 -29.64 -11.54 -1.02
CA LEU A 120 -30.28 -12.09 -2.22
C LEU A 120 -30.19 -13.60 -2.33
N ASP A 121 -29.24 -14.23 -1.63
CA ASP A 121 -29.18 -15.69 -1.57
C ASP A 121 -30.41 -16.31 -0.90
N ALA A 122 -31.04 -15.56 0.02
CA ALA A 122 -32.29 -15.94 0.66
C ALA A 122 -33.55 -15.61 -0.18
N CYS A 123 -33.43 -14.97 -1.35
CA CYS A 123 -34.58 -14.61 -2.18
C CYS A 123 -34.98 -15.75 -3.13
N PRO A 124 -36.13 -16.43 -2.93
CA PRO A 124 -36.57 -17.52 -3.80
C PRO A 124 -36.97 -17.04 -5.20
N GLY A 125 -37.34 -15.77 -5.35
CA GLY A 125 -37.69 -15.16 -6.63
C GLY A 125 -36.49 -14.84 -7.54
N LEU A 126 -35.25 -15.09 -7.08
CA LEU A 126 -34.04 -14.85 -7.84
C LEU A 126 -33.45 -16.17 -8.38
N PRO A 127 -33.31 -16.34 -9.71
CA PRO A 127 -32.70 -17.52 -10.28
C PRO A 127 -31.28 -17.76 -9.75
N GLU A 128 -30.91 -19.02 -9.53
CA GLU A 128 -29.57 -19.40 -9.04
C GLU A 128 -28.45 -18.85 -9.93
N GLY A 129 -28.63 -18.89 -11.26
CA GLY A 129 -27.67 -18.31 -12.20
C GLY A 129 -27.46 -16.81 -12.01
N ALA A 130 -28.50 -16.06 -11.61
CA ALA A 130 -28.37 -14.63 -11.32
C ALA A 130 -27.59 -14.39 -10.02
N ARG A 131 -27.81 -15.21 -8.98
CA ARG A 131 -27.03 -15.17 -7.74
C ARG A 131 -25.55 -15.45 -7.99
N GLY A 132 -25.24 -16.51 -8.75
CA GLY A 132 -23.88 -16.84 -9.14
C GLY A 132 -23.19 -15.72 -9.94
N ALA A 133 -23.91 -15.08 -10.86
CA ALA A 133 -23.37 -13.97 -11.65
C ALA A 133 -23.00 -12.76 -10.77
N LEU A 134 -23.82 -12.42 -9.75
CA LEU A 134 -23.52 -11.33 -8.81
C LEU A 134 -22.28 -11.62 -7.97
N GLU A 135 -22.12 -12.86 -7.50
CA GLU A 135 -20.95 -13.32 -6.76
C GLU A 135 -19.67 -13.22 -7.60
N VAL A 136 -19.71 -13.68 -8.85
CA VAL A 136 -18.59 -13.55 -9.80
C VAL A 136 -18.26 -12.07 -10.00
N LYS A 137 -19.27 -11.23 -10.24
CA LYS A 137 -19.06 -9.80 -10.48
C LYS A 137 -18.47 -9.08 -9.28
N TYR A 138 -18.92 -9.38 -8.05
CA TYR A 138 -18.33 -8.83 -6.83
C TYR A 138 -16.87 -9.27 -6.65
N ARG A 139 -16.56 -10.53 -6.97
CA ARG A 139 -15.19 -11.05 -6.92
C ARG A 139 -14.28 -10.36 -7.93
N GLU A 140 -14.71 -10.20 -9.17
CA GLU A 140 -13.96 -9.48 -10.20
C GLU A 140 -13.70 -8.02 -9.79
N LEU A 141 -14.75 -7.36 -9.28
CA LEU A 141 -14.69 -5.99 -8.81
C LEU A 141 -13.68 -5.84 -7.66
N THR A 142 -13.80 -6.68 -6.62
CA THR A 142 -12.87 -6.68 -5.48
C THR A 142 -11.45 -7.09 -5.87
N GLN A 143 -11.27 -8.02 -6.80
CA GLN A 143 -9.95 -8.34 -7.34
C GLN A 143 -9.35 -7.18 -8.14
N GLY A 144 -10.14 -6.40 -8.88
CA GLY A 144 -9.68 -5.17 -9.52
C GLY A 144 -9.20 -4.14 -8.48
N TRP A 145 -9.96 -3.94 -7.40
CA TRP A 145 -9.54 -3.09 -6.28
C TRP A 145 -8.24 -3.56 -5.63
N LEU A 146 -8.14 -4.85 -5.33
CA LEU A 146 -6.93 -5.43 -4.75
C LEU A 146 -5.73 -5.40 -5.72
N ARG A 147 -5.94 -5.21 -7.02
CA ARG A 147 -4.87 -5.01 -8.00
C ARG A 147 -4.59 -3.54 -8.28
N GLY A 148 -5.22 -2.61 -7.57
CA GLY A 148 -5.06 -1.17 -7.81
C GLY A 148 -5.67 -0.69 -9.12
N THR A 149 -6.49 -1.50 -9.80
CA THR A 149 -7.12 -1.14 -11.09
C THR A 149 -8.12 0.00 -10.96
N TYR A 150 -8.65 0.21 -9.75
CA TYR A 150 -9.60 1.28 -9.45
C TYR A 150 -9.03 2.19 -8.37
N ASP A 151 -9.16 3.50 -8.56
CA ASP A 151 -9.06 4.43 -7.44
C ASP A 151 -10.27 4.26 -6.49
N ALA A 152 -10.15 4.75 -5.26
CA ALA A 152 -11.16 4.57 -4.22
C ALA A 152 -12.53 5.11 -4.64
N ARG A 153 -12.57 6.30 -5.28
CA ARG A 153 -13.82 6.95 -5.69
C ARG A 153 -14.52 6.15 -6.79
N THR A 154 -13.77 5.71 -7.79
CA THR A 154 -14.30 4.88 -8.89
C THR A 154 -14.84 3.56 -8.34
N PHE A 155 -14.11 2.91 -7.44
CA PHE A 155 -14.54 1.65 -6.83
C PHE A 155 -15.83 1.81 -6.01
N GLU A 156 -15.90 2.84 -5.17
CA GLU A 156 -17.10 3.15 -4.38
C GLU A 156 -18.32 3.45 -5.26
N MET A 157 -18.12 4.20 -6.34
CA MET A 157 -19.18 4.53 -7.29
C MET A 157 -19.74 3.27 -7.97
N GLN A 158 -18.87 2.33 -8.37
CA GLN A 158 -19.32 1.07 -8.96
C GLN A 158 -20.15 0.25 -7.96
N CYS A 159 -19.70 0.10 -6.71
CA CYS A 159 -20.47 -0.61 -5.70
C CYS A 159 -21.84 0.05 -5.43
N ARG A 160 -21.89 1.38 -5.37
CA ARG A 160 -23.15 2.12 -5.20
C ARG A 160 -24.11 1.88 -6.36
N ALA A 161 -23.63 1.99 -7.60
CA ALA A 161 -24.44 1.74 -8.78
C ALA A 161 -25.01 0.31 -8.80
N MET A 162 -24.22 -0.68 -8.36
CA MET A 162 -24.68 -2.06 -8.26
C MET A 162 -25.73 -2.25 -7.16
N ILE A 163 -25.57 -1.60 -6.00
CA ILE A 163 -26.61 -1.60 -4.94
C ILE A 163 -27.91 -1.01 -5.48
N ASP A 164 -27.85 0.14 -6.14
CA ASP A 164 -29.05 0.82 -6.63
C ASP A 164 -29.75 0.01 -7.73
N GLY A 165 -28.98 -0.61 -8.63
CA GLY A 165 -29.51 -1.54 -9.63
C GLY A 165 -30.16 -2.78 -9.00
N LEU A 166 -29.55 -3.35 -7.97
CA LEU A 166 -30.13 -4.49 -7.24
C LEU A 166 -31.44 -4.10 -6.55
N ARG A 167 -31.49 -2.97 -5.84
CA ARG A 167 -32.71 -2.49 -5.17
C ARG A 167 -33.87 -2.38 -6.16
N GLN A 168 -33.64 -1.80 -7.34
CA GLN A 168 -34.66 -1.68 -8.37
C GLN A 168 -35.10 -3.05 -8.92
N ALA A 169 -34.16 -3.96 -9.15
CA ALA A 169 -34.45 -5.27 -9.71
C ALA A 169 -35.15 -6.22 -8.73
N THR A 170 -34.93 -6.06 -7.42
CA THR A 170 -35.33 -7.04 -6.42
C THR A 170 -36.59 -6.64 -5.66
N ALA A 171 -36.93 -5.35 -5.62
CA ALA A 171 -38.14 -4.86 -4.95
C ALA A 171 -39.41 -5.61 -5.39
N ALA A 172 -39.56 -5.85 -6.69
CA ALA A 172 -40.72 -6.57 -7.24
C ALA A 172 -40.68 -8.09 -7.05
N ARG A 173 -39.50 -8.69 -6.83
CA ARG A 173 -39.31 -10.16 -6.84
C ARG A 173 -39.10 -10.76 -5.46
N CYS A 174 -38.56 -9.99 -4.53
CA CYS A 174 -38.14 -10.46 -3.22
C CYS A 174 -39.00 -9.87 -2.08
N GLY A 175 -39.86 -8.88 -2.36
CA GLY A 175 -40.84 -8.35 -1.40
C GLY A 175 -40.25 -7.44 -0.32
N TRP A 176 -39.08 -6.84 -0.56
CA TRP A 176 -38.39 -5.91 0.33
C TRP A 176 -37.59 -4.86 -0.43
#